data_AF-A0A7C7PY30-F1
#
_entry.id   AF-A0A7C7PY30-F1
#
_cell.length_a   1.000
_cell.length_b   1.000
_cell.length_c   1.000
_cell.angle_alpha   90.00
_cell.angle_beta   90.00
_cell.angle_gamma   90.00
#
_symmetry.space_group_name_H-M   'P 1'
#
loop_
_entity.id
_entity.type
_entity.pdbx_description
1 polymer ?
#
loop_
_entity_poly.entity_id
_entity_poly.type
_entity_poly.pdbx_seq_one_letter_code
_entity_poly.pdbx_strand_id
1 'polypeptide(L)'
;MKLGRMIRGEFHRRLNRFVCEVKLPTGKVKALLRNTGRLGELLTAGREVYVREKDGGKYAYELILVRGESSLVCVDSHLPPVLFLEFLKRESRPWKVENYLREVKVGSSRFDLLINGSVLVETKSVNLVRDGVALFPDAPTRRGRKHITELLDLGERYKPAIVFVIQRGDARSFSPNTHTDPLFSEALRTFRDRGFTVKALACEVSTEEIYIKGEIPVEVQT
;
A
#
# COMPACT_ATOMS: atom_id res chain seq x y z
N MET A 1 -8.04 -11.15 -2.86
CA MET A 1 -9.09 -10.65 -3.78
C MET A 1 -8.77 -10.99 -5.24
N LYS A 2 -9.79 -11.32 -6.05
CA LYS A 2 -9.65 -11.43 -7.51
C LYS A 2 -9.55 -10.03 -8.15
N LEU A 3 -8.70 -9.89 -9.17
CA LEU A 3 -8.44 -8.61 -9.84
C LEU A 3 -9.35 -8.35 -11.05
N GLY A 4 -9.97 -9.41 -11.59
CA GLY A 4 -10.77 -9.36 -12.81
C GLY A 4 -9.90 -9.50 -14.07
N ARG A 5 -10.49 -9.28 -15.24
CA ARG A 5 -9.79 -9.43 -16.52
C ARG A 5 -8.71 -8.35 -16.67
N MET A 6 -7.45 -8.80 -16.77
CA MET A 6 -6.31 -7.95 -17.02
C MET A 6 -5.95 -7.93 -18.50
N ILE A 7 -5.61 -6.75 -19.02
CA ILE A 7 -5.13 -6.54 -20.39
C ILE A 7 -3.66 -6.14 -20.30
N ARG A 8 -2.79 -6.95 -20.90
CA ARG A 8 -1.34 -6.69 -20.98
C ARG A 8 -1.06 -5.53 -21.93
N GLY A 9 -0.09 -4.69 -21.57
CA GLY A 9 0.42 -3.62 -22.41
C GLY A 9 1.79 -3.13 -21.96
N GLU A 10 2.22 -2.00 -22.52
CA GLU A 10 3.49 -1.35 -22.21
C GLU A 10 3.25 0.05 -21.64
N PHE A 11 3.91 0.36 -20.54
CA PHE A 11 3.90 1.70 -19.99
C PHE A 11 4.57 2.66 -20.96
N HIS A 12 3.89 3.75 -21.33
CA HIS A 12 4.49 4.75 -22.20
C HIS A 12 5.05 5.94 -21.40
N ARG A 13 4.19 6.61 -20.62
CA ARG A 13 4.59 7.74 -19.77
C ARG A 13 3.53 8.06 -18.73
N ARG A 14 3.94 8.71 -17.64
CA ARG A 14 3.04 9.30 -16.65
C ARG A 14 2.69 10.72 -17.09
N LEU A 15 1.40 11.01 -17.27
CA LEU A 15 0.93 12.35 -17.67
C LEU A 15 0.82 13.28 -16.47
N ASN A 16 0.37 12.75 -15.33
CA ASN A 16 0.32 13.45 -14.05
C ASN A 16 0.20 12.42 -12.91
N ARG A 17 0.00 12.89 -11.67
CA ARG A 17 -0.08 12.03 -10.48
C ARG A 17 -1.15 10.93 -10.53
N PHE A 18 -2.20 11.10 -11.34
CA PHE A 18 -3.33 10.16 -11.42
C PHE A 18 -3.52 9.51 -12.78
N VAL A 19 -2.74 9.85 -13.81
CA VAL A 19 -3.02 9.42 -15.18
C VAL A 19 -1.74 9.03 -15.88
N CYS A 20 -1.78 7.86 -16.52
CA CYS A 20 -0.70 7.34 -17.34
C CYS A 20 -1.20 7.07 -18.77
N GLU A 21 -0.27 7.06 -19.71
CA GLU A 21 -0.49 6.56 -21.06
C GLU A 21 0.11 5.15 -21.16
N VAL A 22 -0.67 4.21 -21.67
CA VAL A 22 -0.30 2.79 -21.84
C VAL A 22 -0.53 2.41 -23.29
N LYS A 23 0.40 1.68 -23.88
CA LYS A 23 0.27 1.11 -25.22
C LYS A 23 -0.32 -0.30 -25.09
N LEU A 24 -1.56 -0.46 -25.54
CA LEU A 24 -2.23 -1.75 -25.66
C LEU A 24 -2.11 -2.27 -27.11
N PRO A 25 -2.43 -3.55 -27.37
CA PRO A 25 -2.49 -4.07 -28.75
C PRO A 25 -3.42 -3.27 -29.67
N THR A 26 -4.46 -2.65 -29.12
CA THR A 26 -5.43 -1.81 -29.85
C THR A 26 -5.00 -0.35 -30.02
N GLY A 27 -3.87 0.06 -29.43
CA GLY A 27 -3.36 1.43 -29.50
C GLY A 27 -3.05 2.04 -28.14
N LYS A 28 -2.69 3.33 -28.15
CA LYS A 28 -2.38 4.08 -26.93
C LYS A 28 -3.66 4.52 -26.22
N VAL A 29 -3.75 4.23 -24.92
CA VAL A 29 -4.89 4.60 -24.08
C VAL A 29 -4.44 5.37 -22.85
N LYS A 30 -5.36 6.14 -22.26
CA LYS A 30 -5.17 6.75 -20.94
C LYS A 30 -5.73 5.84 -19.86
N ALA A 31 -4.91 5.55 -18.86
CA ALA A 31 -5.28 4.74 -17.71
C ALA A 31 -5.20 5.56 -16.42
N LEU A 32 -6.20 5.41 -15.55
CA LEU A 32 -6.18 5.95 -14.19
C LEU A 32 -5.12 5.21 -13.37
N LEU A 33 -4.32 5.96 -12.61
CA LEU A 33 -3.40 5.44 -11.61
C LEU A 33 -3.89 5.87 -10.23
N ARG A 34 -4.34 4.90 -9.43
CA ARG A 34 -4.83 5.12 -8.06
C ARG A 34 -3.69 5.10 -7.04
N ASN A 35 -2.65 5.89 -7.29
CA ASN A 35 -1.47 5.98 -6.42
C ASN A 35 -0.72 7.29 -6.68
N THR A 36 -0.56 8.09 -5.63
CA THR A 36 0.12 9.39 -5.71
C THR A 36 1.62 9.32 -5.48
N GLY A 37 2.15 8.14 -5.09
CA GLY A 37 3.58 7.89 -4.96
C GLY A 37 4.30 8.10 -6.28
N ARG A 38 5.63 8.26 -6.21
CA ARG A 38 6.46 8.53 -7.39
C ARG A 38 6.53 7.30 -8.30
N LEU A 39 6.65 6.11 -7.71
CA LEU A 39 6.77 4.83 -8.43
C LEU A 39 7.86 4.87 -9.52
N GLY A 40 8.95 5.64 -9.29
CA GLY A 40 9.93 5.99 -10.33
C GLY A 40 10.69 4.78 -10.89
N GLU A 41 10.96 3.79 -10.04
CA GLU A 41 11.60 2.54 -10.45
C GLU A 41 10.64 1.59 -11.18
N LEU A 42 9.33 1.82 -11.08
CA LEU A 42 8.28 0.97 -11.66
C LEU A 42 7.68 1.58 -12.93
N LEU A 43 7.54 2.89 -13.03
CA LEU A 43 6.86 3.54 -14.15
C LEU A 43 7.88 4.04 -15.19
N THR A 44 8.62 3.09 -15.77
CA THR A 44 9.61 3.34 -16.84
C THR A 44 9.05 2.98 -18.21
N ALA A 45 9.35 3.79 -19.24
CA ALA A 45 8.86 3.55 -20.59
C ALA A 45 9.23 2.14 -21.11
N GLY A 46 8.31 1.51 -21.84
CA GLY A 46 8.45 0.15 -22.38
C GLY A 46 8.21 -0.97 -21.37
N ARG A 47 8.03 -0.66 -20.09
CA ARG A 47 7.82 -1.69 -19.06
C ARG A 47 6.45 -2.35 -19.19
N GLU A 48 6.42 -3.66 -19.00
CA GLU A 48 5.18 -4.41 -18.99
C GLU A 48 4.24 -3.96 -17.87
N VAL A 49 2.98 -3.74 -18.24
CA VAL A 49 1.91 -3.37 -17.33
C VAL A 49 0.63 -4.13 -17.64
N TYR A 50 -0.27 -4.15 -16.67
CA TYR A 50 -1.60 -4.71 -16.83
C TYR A 50 -2.64 -3.69 -16.41
N VAL A 51 -3.57 -3.44 -17.32
CA VAL A 51 -4.70 -2.55 -17.10
C VAL A 51 -5.99 -3.34 -16.99
N ARG A 52 -6.96 -2.78 -16.29
CA ARG A 52 -8.34 -3.26 -16.25
C ARG A 52 -9.26 -2.24 -16.91
N GLU A 53 -10.22 -2.71 -17.68
CA GLU A 53 -11.30 -1.86 -18.19
C GLU A 53 -12.29 -1.55 -17.06
N LYS A 54 -12.85 -0.33 -17.05
CA LYS A 54 -13.80 0.08 -16.01
C LYS A 54 -15.10 0.60 -16.58
N ASP A 55 -16.18 0.29 -15.86
CA ASP A 55 -17.50 0.81 -16.13
C ASP A 55 -17.58 2.27 -15.62
N GLY A 56 -17.41 3.21 -16.54
CA GLY A 56 -17.65 4.63 -16.30
C GLY A 56 -16.48 5.45 -15.73
N GLY A 57 -16.76 6.75 -15.55
CA GLY A 57 -15.77 7.78 -15.22
C GLY A 57 -14.92 8.22 -16.42
N LYS A 58 -13.99 9.15 -16.18
CA LYS A 58 -13.28 9.88 -17.25
C LYS A 58 -12.34 9.05 -18.15
N TYR A 59 -11.83 7.92 -17.66
CA TYR A 59 -10.83 7.10 -18.35
C TYR A 59 -11.37 5.66 -18.52
N ALA A 60 -11.26 5.02 -19.67
CA ALA A 60 -11.81 3.66 -19.81
C ALA A 60 -10.99 2.59 -19.07
N TYR A 61 -9.74 2.90 -18.73
CA TYR A 61 -8.79 1.94 -18.16
C TYR A 61 -8.23 2.38 -16.81
N GLU A 62 -7.77 1.41 -16.04
CA GLU A 62 -7.03 1.59 -14.80
C GLU A 62 -5.74 0.79 -14.84
N LEU A 63 -4.62 1.40 -14.47
CA LEU A 63 -3.36 0.69 -14.29
C LEU A 63 -3.35 0.01 -12.93
N ILE A 64 -3.32 -1.33 -12.93
CA ILE A 64 -3.43 -2.15 -11.71
C ILE A 64 -2.09 -2.79 -11.37
N LEU A 65 -1.43 -3.42 -12.35
CA LEU A 65 -0.17 -4.13 -12.14
C LEU A 65 0.93 -3.58 -13.02
N VAL A 66 2.14 -3.62 -12.49
CA VAL A 66 3.38 -3.27 -13.20
C VAL A 66 4.38 -4.40 -12.99
N ARG A 67 5.12 -4.77 -14.04
CA ARG A 67 6.22 -5.72 -13.93
C ARG A 67 7.37 -5.08 -13.13
N GLY A 68 7.62 -5.60 -11.94
CA GLY A 68 8.88 -5.39 -11.22
C GLY A 68 9.98 -6.28 -11.78
N GLU A 69 11.17 -6.23 -11.19
CA GLU A 69 12.31 -7.03 -11.63
C GLU A 69 12.07 -8.53 -11.46
N SER A 70 11.59 -8.93 -10.28
CA SER A 70 11.36 -10.34 -9.92
C SER A 70 9.90 -10.72 -9.71
N SER A 71 8.98 -9.75 -9.61
CA SER A 71 7.56 -10.03 -9.36
C SER A 71 6.64 -9.02 -10.05
N LEU A 72 5.34 -9.33 -10.08
CA LEU A 72 4.33 -8.31 -10.33
C LEU A 72 4.19 -7.40 -9.10
N VAL A 73 3.92 -6.13 -9.35
CA VAL A 73 3.64 -5.12 -8.32
C VAL A 73 2.25 -4.57 -8.55
N CYS A 74 1.37 -4.68 -7.56
CA CYS A 74 0.10 -3.99 -7.60
C CYS A 74 0.29 -2.54 -7.15
N VAL A 75 -0.09 -1.60 -8.01
CA VAL A 75 0.13 -0.17 -7.80
C VAL A 75 -1.11 0.57 -7.30
N ASP A 76 -2.20 -0.13 -6.95
CA ASP A 76 -3.38 0.52 -6.35
C ASP A 76 -3.21 0.70 -4.84
N SER A 77 -2.97 1.94 -4.41
CA SER A 77 -2.71 2.25 -3.01
C SER A 77 -3.96 2.22 -2.11
N HIS A 78 -5.15 1.92 -2.64
CA HIS A 78 -6.40 1.83 -1.89
C HIS A 78 -6.74 0.40 -1.44
N LEU A 79 -6.02 -0.60 -1.95
CA LEU A 79 -6.23 -2.00 -1.58
C LEU A 79 -5.74 -2.39 -0.17
N PRO A 80 -4.69 -1.79 0.43
CA PRO A 80 -4.18 -2.21 1.73
C PRO A 80 -5.24 -2.48 2.84
N PRO A 81 -6.23 -1.62 3.10
CA PRO A 81 -7.21 -1.90 4.16
C PRO A 81 -8.16 -3.05 3.80
N VAL A 82 -8.46 -3.25 2.51
CA VAL A 82 -9.28 -4.38 2.04
C VAL A 82 -8.51 -5.69 2.20
N LEU A 83 -7.26 -5.72 1.71
CA LEU A 83 -6.39 -6.89 1.79
C LEU A 83 -6.10 -7.27 3.25
N PHE A 84 -5.94 -6.27 4.11
CA PHE A 84 -5.71 -6.53 5.53
C PHE A 84 -6.94 -7.15 6.21
N LEU A 85 -8.15 -6.68 5.91
CA LEU A 85 -9.37 -7.32 6.42
C LEU A 85 -9.55 -8.75 5.89
N GLU A 86 -9.27 -9.01 4.61
CA GLU A 86 -9.30 -10.38 4.06
C GLU A 86 -8.32 -11.30 4.79
N PHE A 87 -7.10 -10.81 5.03
CA PHE A 87 -6.07 -11.53 5.79
C PHE A 87 -6.50 -11.83 7.22
N LEU A 88 -7.01 -10.83 7.96
CA LEU A 88 -7.47 -11.02 9.34
C LEU A 88 -8.61 -12.04 9.44
N LYS A 89 -9.54 -12.03 8.49
CA LYS A 89 -10.65 -13.00 8.44
C LYS A 89 -10.15 -14.42 8.16
N ARG A 90 -9.12 -14.57 7.31
CA ARG A 90 -8.53 -15.87 6.98
C ARG A 90 -7.69 -16.42 8.13
N GLU A 91 -6.82 -15.60 8.71
CA GLU A 91 -5.80 -16.04 9.68
C GLU A 91 -6.28 -15.95 11.13
N SER A 92 -7.33 -15.19 11.40
CA SER A 92 -7.82 -14.88 12.75
C SER A 92 -6.77 -14.29 13.70
N ARG A 93 -5.73 -13.64 13.15
CA ARG A 93 -4.62 -13.00 13.90
C ARG A 93 -4.06 -11.78 13.14
N PRO A 94 -3.43 -10.80 13.82
CA PRO A 94 -3.27 -10.71 15.28
C PRO A 94 -4.59 -10.44 16.03
N TRP A 95 -5.65 -10.06 15.31
CA TRP A 95 -6.97 -9.81 15.88
C TRP A 95 -8.03 -10.62 15.15
N LYS A 96 -8.91 -11.25 15.91
CA LYS A 96 -10.17 -11.77 15.38
C LYS A 96 -11.09 -10.59 15.03
N VAL A 97 -11.66 -10.59 13.84
CA VAL A 97 -12.56 -9.51 13.38
C VAL A 97 -14.00 -9.93 13.62
N GLU A 98 -14.65 -9.31 14.61
CA GLU A 98 -16.08 -9.52 14.90
C GLU A 98 -16.92 -8.40 14.32
N ASN A 99 -16.43 -7.16 14.40
CA ASN A 99 -16.98 -6.00 13.73
C ASN A 99 -15.87 -5.05 13.29
N TYR A 100 -16.13 -4.23 12.27
CA TYR A 100 -15.21 -3.18 11.86
C TYR A 100 -15.95 -2.01 11.22
N LEU A 101 -15.37 -0.82 11.36
CA LEU A 101 -15.72 0.36 10.59
C LEU A 101 -14.55 0.69 9.65
N ARG A 102 -14.85 1.27 8.49
CA ARG A 102 -13.86 1.78 7.54
C ARG A 102 -13.87 3.30 7.53
N GLU A 103 -12.76 3.92 7.14
CA GLU A 103 -12.71 5.36 6.86
C GLU A 103 -13.17 6.20 8.07
N VAL A 104 -12.73 5.80 9.27
CA VAL A 104 -13.22 6.30 10.56
C VAL A 104 -12.59 7.64 10.87
N LYS A 105 -13.44 8.67 11.06
CA LYS A 105 -12.99 9.99 11.48
C LYS A 105 -12.74 9.99 12.99
N VAL A 106 -11.49 10.23 13.39
CA VAL A 106 -11.08 10.37 14.79
C VAL A 106 -10.21 11.62 14.90
N GLY A 107 -10.63 12.57 15.75
CA GLY A 107 -9.98 13.88 15.81
C GLY A 107 -10.04 14.61 14.46
N SER A 108 -8.87 15.02 13.96
CA SER A 108 -8.75 15.77 12.70
C SER A 108 -8.45 14.89 11.47
N SER A 109 -8.16 13.60 11.67
CA SER A 109 -7.82 12.67 10.59
C SER A 109 -8.90 11.60 10.39
N ARG A 110 -8.71 10.88 9.29
CA ARG A 110 -9.48 9.70 8.95
C ARG A 110 -8.51 8.53 8.84
N PHE A 111 -8.79 7.49 9.60
CA PHE A 111 -8.01 6.26 9.66
C PHE A 111 -8.74 5.15 8.91
N ASP A 112 -7.98 4.21 8.37
CA ASP A 112 -8.52 3.23 7.45
C ASP A 112 -9.54 2.29 8.10
N LEU A 113 -9.26 1.81 9.32
CA LEU A 113 -10.12 0.83 10.02
C LEU A 113 -10.22 1.09 11.52
N LEU A 114 -11.38 0.80 12.10
CA LEU A 114 -11.57 0.56 13.53
C LEU A 114 -12.11 -0.85 13.70
N ILE A 115 -11.32 -1.75 14.30
CA ILE A 115 -11.68 -3.16 14.49
C ILE A 115 -12.14 -3.37 15.94
N ASN A 116 -13.28 -4.04 16.10
CA ASN A 116 -13.90 -4.36 17.38
C ASN A 116 -13.99 -3.15 18.34
N GLY A 117 -14.27 -1.97 17.78
CA GLY A 117 -14.41 -0.71 18.53
C GLY A 117 -13.14 -0.17 19.21
N SER A 118 -12.00 -0.85 19.13
CA SER A 118 -10.81 -0.50 19.94
C SER A 118 -9.50 -0.49 19.17
N VAL A 119 -9.33 -1.29 18.12
CA VAL A 119 -8.07 -1.32 17.34
C VAL A 119 -8.17 -0.34 16.18
N LEU A 120 -7.45 0.78 16.27
CA LEU A 120 -7.45 1.83 15.25
C LEU A 120 -6.26 1.60 14.30
N VAL A 121 -6.56 1.22 13.06
CA VAL A 121 -5.54 0.79 12.09
C VAL A 121 -5.39 1.83 11.00
N GLU A 122 -4.14 2.18 10.73
CA GLU A 122 -3.71 2.89 9.53
C GLU A 122 -2.87 1.94 8.66
N THR A 123 -3.28 1.74 7.42
CA THR A 123 -2.52 0.95 6.45
C THR A 123 -1.66 1.84 5.55
N LYS A 124 -0.55 1.31 5.06
CA LYS A 124 0.36 1.99 4.13
C LYS A 124 0.63 1.09 2.94
N SER A 125 0.44 1.61 1.73
CA SER A 125 0.84 0.95 0.49
C SER A 125 2.35 1.08 0.31
N VAL A 126 3.04 -0.05 0.14
CA VAL A 126 4.49 -0.10 -0.06
C VAL A 126 4.79 -0.80 -1.40
N ASN A 127 5.47 -0.08 -2.28
CA ASN A 127 5.85 -0.58 -3.62
C ASN A 127 7.37 -0.55 -3.87
N LEU A 128 8.10 0.29 -3.13
CA LEU A 128 9.54 0.45 -3.23
C LEU A 128 10.23 -0.73 -2.52
N VAL A 129 11.02 -1.50 -3.27
CA VAL A 129 11.82 -2.62 -2.74
C VAL A 129 13.22 -2.53 -3.32
N ARG A 130 14.24 -2.58 -2.47
CA ARG A 130 15.65 -2.61 -2.86
C ARG A 130 16.34 -3.75 -2.16
N ASP A 131 17.00 -4.62 -2.93
CA ASP A 131 17.73 -5.78 -2.39
C ASP A 131 16.89 -6.67 -1.45
N GLY A 132 15.59 -6.78 -1.74
CA GLY A 132 14.62 -7.52 -0.93
C GLY A 132 14.13 -6.78 0.33
N VAL A 133 14.50 -5.52 0.54
CA VAL A 133 13.99 -4.69 1.65
C VAL A 133 12.92 -3.75 1.12
N ALA A 134 11.70 -3.88 1.63
CA ALA A 134 10.61 -2.94 1.37
C ALA A 134 10.82 -1.63 2.14
N LEU A 135 10.65 -0.51 1.47
CA LEU A 135 10.96 0.82 2.02
C LEU A 135 9.74 1.74 1.94
N PHE A 136 9.47 2.45 3.04
CA PHE A 136 8.44 3.50 3.05
C PHE A 136 8.89 4.73 3.86
N PRO A 137 8.65 5.96 3.37
CA PRO A 137 7.98 6.28 2.10
C PRO A 137 8.94 6.31 0.89
N ASP A 138 8.40 6.44 -0.32
CA ASP A 138 9.15 6.66 -1.58
C ASP A 138 9.37 8.15 -1.91
N ALA A 139 8.74 9.04 -1.13
CA ALA A 139 8.94 10.49 -1.12
C ALA A 139 8.59 11.06 0.27
N PRO A 140 9.11 12.23 0.69
CA PRO A 140 8.75 12.84 1.96
C PRO A 140 7.22 12.94 2.19
N THR A 141 6.74 12.54 3.36
CA THR A 141 5.30 12.39 3.66
C THR A 141 4.87 13.10 4.94
N ARG A 142 4.56 14.40 4.82
CA ARG A 142 3.99 15.19 5.94
C ARG A 142 2.69 14.59 6.49
N ARG A 143 1.84 14.05 5.60
CA ARG A 143 0.57 13.42 5.98
C ARG A 143 0.80 12.12 6.77
N GLY A 144 1.75 11.29 6.33
CA GLY A 144 2.11 10.06 7.06
C GLY A 144 2.59 10.38 8.48
N ARG A 145 3.44 11.40 8.63
CA ARG A 145 3.90 11.87 9.94
C ARG A 145 2.75 12.36 10.83
N LYS A 146 1.88 13.22 10.31
CA LYS A 146 0.69 13.71 11.02
C LYS A 146 -0.17 12.56 11.54
N HIS A 147 -0.41 11.53 10.72
CA HIS A 147 -1.19 10.37 11.14
C HIS A 147 -0.51 9.59 12.27
N ILE A 148 0.83 9.42 12.25
CA ILE A 148 1.56 8.75 13.34
C ILE A 148 1.43 9.55 14.64
N THR A 149 1.64 10.87 14.58
CA THR A 149 1.51 11.73 15.76
C THR A 149 0.10 11.65 16.36
N GLU A 150 -0.94 11.70 15.53
CA GLU A 150 -2.31 11.57 16.04
C GLU A 150 -2.59 10.17 16.61
N LEU A 151 -2.02 9.11 16.03
CA LEU A 151 -2.15 7.76 16.60
C LEU A 151 -1.43 7.63 17.96
N LEU A 152 -0.28 8.30 18.14
CA LEU A 152 0.41 8.37 19.43
C LEU A 152 -0.49 9.00 20.51
N ASP A 153 -1.12 10.12 20.20
CA ASP A 153 -2.01 10.84 21.12
C ASP A 153 -3.29 10.05 21.44
N LEU A 154 -3.72 9.19 20.52
CA LEU A 154 -4.91 8.35 20.65
C LEU A 154 -4.67 7.03 21.40
N GLY A 155 -3.44 6.75 21.81
CA GLY A 155 -3.04 5.49 22.45
C GLY A 155 -3.69 5.19 23.80
N GLU A 156 -4.23 6.19 24.49
CA GLU A 156 -4.98 5.97 25.75
C GLU A 156 -6.42 5.49 25.50
N ARG A 157 -6.99 5.82 24.33
CA ARG A 157 -8.38 5.52 23.98
C ARG A 157 -8.52 4.30 23.07
N TYR A 158 -7.52 4.06 22.25
CA TYR A 158 -7.51 3.00 21.25
C TYR A 158 -6.27 2.14 21.40
N LYS A 159 -6.21 1.04 20.64
CA LYS A 159 -5.02 0.24 20.39
C LYS A 159 -4.51 0.58 18.98
N PRO A 160 -3.60 1.55 18.83
CA PRO A 160 -3.15 1.99 17.51
C PRO A 160 -2.33 0.91 16.81
N ALA A 161 -2.53 0.79 15.50
CA ALA A 161 -1.73 -0.09 14.66
C ALA A 161 -1.39 0.56 13.32
N ILE A 162 -0.15 0.37 12.88
CA ILE A 162 0.30 0.73 11.53
C ILE A 162 0.66 -0.54 10.78
N VAL A 163 0.04 -0.74 9.63
CA VAL A 163 0.22 -1.94 8.81
C VAL A 163 0.73 -1.55 7.43
N PHE A 164 2.00 -1.86 7.16
CA PHE A 164 2.60 -1.74 5.86
C PHE A 164 2.21 -2.95 5.01
N VAL A 165 1.52 -2.72 3.90
CA VAL A 165 1.13 -3.75 2.95
C VAL A 165 2.02 -3.62 1.72
N ILE A 166 2.93 -4.59 1.58
CA ILE A 166 3.89 -4.66 0.49
C ILE A 166 3.20 -5.37 -0.66
N GLN A 167 2.75 -4.61 -1.65
CA GLN A 167 1.91 -5.11 -2.75
C GLN A 167 2.72 -5.79 -3.86
N ARG A 168 3.72 -6.60 -3.47
CA ARG A 168 4.63 -7.39 -4.31
C ARG A 168 5.28 -8.50 -3.47
N GLY A 169 5.75 -9.56 -4.12
CA GLY A 169 6.16 -10.81 -3.46
C GLY A 169 7.67 -10.99 -3.23
N ASP A 170 8.50 -10.03 -3.63
CA ASP A 170 9.96 -10.10 -3.59
C ASP A 170 10.61 -9.38 -2.39
N ALA A 171 9.80 -8.87 -1.46
CA ALA A 171 10.29 -8.33 -0.19
C ALA A 171 10.45 -9.43 0.87
N ARG A 172 11.59 -9.40 1.56
CA ARG A 172 11.94 -10.29 2.69
C ARG A 172 11.85 -9.59 4.04
N SER A 173 12.02 -8.27 4.09
CA SER A 173 11.82 -7.44 5.29
C SER A 173 11.33 -6.05 4.92
N PHE A 174 10.97 -5.26 5.92
CA PHE A 174 10.54 -3.88 5.78
C PHE A 174 11.37 -2.96 6.67
N SER A 175 11.76 -1.79 6.15
CA SER A 175 12.39 -0.71 6.92
C SER A 175 11.74 0.64 6.58
N PRO A 176 11.61 1.58 7.55
CA PRO A 176 11.34 2.96 7.19
C PRO A 176 12.50 3.51 6.35
N ASN A 177 12.17 4.37 5.38
CA ASN A 177 13.15 4.95 4.47
C ASN A 177 13.73 6.25 5.05
N THR A 178 14.64 6.12 6.01
CA THR A 178 15.26 7.26 6.73
C THR A 178 15.92 8.25 5.79
N HIS A 179 16.55 7.79 4.71
CA HIS A 179 17.16 8.67 3.72
C HIS A 179 16.14 9.57 3.02
N THR A 180 14.92 9.08 2.80
CA THR A 180 13.85 9.81 2.12
C THR A 180 13.03 10.69 3.06
N ASP A 181 12.71 10.20 4.27
CA ASP A 181 12.00 10.96 5.28
C ASP A 181 12.49 10.57 6.70
N PRO A 182 13.52 11.25 7.23
CA PRO A 182 14.05 10.94 8.55
C PRO A 182 13.04 11.23 9.66
N LEU A 183 12.21 12.25 9.51
CA LEU A 183 11.17 12.61 10.48
C LEU A 183 10.05 11.58 10.53
N PHE A 184 9.72 10.94 9.41
CA PHE A 184 8.77 9.82 9.41
C PHE A 184 9.33 8.61 10.14
N SER A 185 10.60 8.33 9.89
CA SER A 185 11.31 7.20 10.50
C SER A 185 11.42 7.37 12.02
N GLU A 186 11.69 8.59 12.48
CA GLU A 186 11.67 8.95 13.91
C GLU A 186 10.28 8.81 14.53
N ALA A 187 9.23 9.34 13.88
CA ALA A 187 7.87 9.20 14.39
C ALA A 187 7.46 7.71 14.50
N LEU A 188 7.81 6.89 13.50
CA LEU A 188 7.52 5.45 13.52
C LEU A 188 8.30 4.71 14.62
N ARG A 189 9.57 5.08 14.86
CA ARG A 189 10.35 4.59 16.01
C ARG A 189 9.61 4.88 17.31
N THR A 190 9.29 6.14 17.57
CA THR A 190 8.56 6.55 18.78
C THR A 190 7.24 5.79 18.94
N PHE A 191 6.50 5.59 17.85
CA PHE A 191 5.27 4.82 17.84
C PHE A 191 5.48 3.36 18.26
N ARG A 192 6.50 2.70 17.72
CA ARG A 192 6.87 1.34 18.11
C ARG A 192 7.36 1.27 19.56
N ASP A 193 8.20 2.22 19.97
CA ASP A 193 8.82 2.23 21.31
C ASP A 193 7.79 2.51 22.42
N ARG A 194 6.65 3.14 22.09
CA ARG A 194 5.45 3.19 22.95
C ARG A 194 4.70 1.86 23.09
N GLY A 195 5.16 0.81 22.41
CA GLY A 195 4.54 -0.53 22.42
C GLY A 195 3.37 -0.70 21.46
N PHE A 196 3.12 0.26 20.57
CA PHE A 196 2.03 0.15 19.59
C PHE A 196 2.38 -0.80 18.45
N THR A 197 1.36 -1.37 17.82
CA THR A 197 1.55 -2.45 16.84
C THR A 197 2.04 -1.90 15.50
N VAL A 198 3.20 -2.36 15.04
CA VAL A 198 3.69 -2.13 13.68
C VAL A 198 3.86 -3.47 12.98
N LYS A 199 3.24 -3.63 11.81
CA LYS A 199 3.34 -4.85 11.00
C LYS A 199 3.72 -4.55 9.56
N ALA A 200 4.44 -5.47 8.94
CA ALA A 200 4.72 -5.49 7.52
C ALA A 200 4.22 -6.80 6.92
N LEU A 201 3.40 -6.71 5.88
CA LEU A 201 2.70 -7.85 5.29
C LEU A 201 3.01 -7.90 3.79
N ALA A 202 3.65 -8.99 3.34
CA ALA A 202 3.96 -9.20 1.93
C ALA A 202 2.78 -9.82 1.19
N CYS A 203 2.51 -9.33 -0.01
CA CYS A 203 1.50 -9.88 -0.90
C CYS A 203 2.10 -10.85 -1.92
N GLU A 204 1.30 -11.86 -2.28
CA GLU A 204 1.50 -12.57 -3.54
C GLU A 204 0.61 -11.92 -4.60
N VAL A 205 1.16 -11.71 -5.80
CA VAL A 205 0.50 -10.96 -6.88
C VAL A 205 0.61 -11.71 -8.19
N SER A 206 -0.54 -12.02 -8.78
CA SER A 206 -0.67 -12.56 -10.13
C SER A 206 -1.54 -11.64 -10.98
N THR A 207 -1.75 -11.99 -12.24
CA THR A 207 -2.74 -11.31 -13.10
C THR A 207 -4.17 -11.64 -12.73
N GLU A 208 -4.39 -12.66 -11.90
CA GLU A 208 -5.73 -13.11 -11.49
C GLU A 208 -6.13 -12.57 -10.13
N GLU A 209 -5.17 -12.47 -9.20
CA GLU A 209 -5.46 -12.11 -7.83
C GLU A 209 -4.28 -11.48 -7.09
N ILE A 210 -4.61 -10.85 -5.97
CA ILE A 210 -3.67 -10.37 -4.97
C ILE A 210 -4.19 -10.76 -3.59
N TYR A 211 -3.30 -11.25 -2.74
CA TYR A 211 -3.62 -11.55 -1.35
C TYR A 211 -2.37 -11.37 -0.47
N ILE A 212 -2.57 -11.13 0.82
CA ILE A 212 -1.46 -11.12 1.78
C ILE A 212 -1.01 -12.55 2.03
N LYS A 213 0.25 -12.83 1.69
CA LYS A 213 0.89 -14.13 1.89
C LYS A 213 1.25 -14.34 3.36
N GLY A 214 1.82 -13.32 3.99
CA GLY A 214 2.24 -13.41 5.38
C GLY A 214 2.97 -12.18 5.88
N GLU A 215 3.35 -12.23 7.14
CA GLU A 215 4.13 -11.20 7.80
C GLU A 215 5.62 -11.34 7.48
N ILE A 216 6.28 -10.20 7.27
CA ILE A 216 7.74 -10.10 7.11
C ILE A 216 8.32 -9.26 8.26
N PRO A 217 9.60 -9.45 8.62
CA PRO A 217 10.23 -8.68 9.69
C PRO A 217 10.17 -7.17 9.47
N VAL A 218 9.91 -6.43 10.55
CA VAL A 218 9.95 -4.97 10.60
C VAL A 218 11.27 -4.54 11.24
N GLU A 219 12.17 -4.02 10.43
CA GLU A 219 13.49 -3.51 10.79
C GLU A 219 13.42 -2.00 10.97
N VAL A 220 12.92 -1.55 12.11
CA VAL A 220 13.01 -0.15 12.49
C VAL A 220 14.33 0.02 13.25
N GLN A 221 15.39 0.39 12.55
CA GLN A 221 16.72 0.60 13.14
C GLN A 221 16.66 1.60 14.29
N THR A 222 17.33 1.27 15.40
CA THR A 222 17.70 2.18 16.51
C THR A 222 18.52 3.36 16.04
#